data_AF-A0A938M5C0-F1
#
_entry.id   AF-A0A938M5C0-F1
#
_cell.length_a   1.000
_cell.length_b   1.000
_cell.length_c   1.000
_cell.angle_alpha   90.00
_cell.angle_beta   90.00
_cell.angle_gamma   90.00
#
_symmetry.space_group_name_H-M   'P 1'
#
loop_
_entity.id
_entity.type
_entity.pdbx_description
1 polymer ?
#
loop_
_entity_poly.entity_id
_entity_poly.type
_entity_poly.pdbx_seq_one_letter_code
_entity_poly.pdbx_strand_id
1 'polypeptide(L)'
;MPNKRSRLVSVLGQVITLSFCWLASAFGQSGPDAALARELLQKAELRAGLVLHLGCGQKDTPGLTAALAESPSIFVHGLALDDAACARARKAIEAAGVTGRAMVECVPLNSLPYLSDLANLVVVEDPAALTKLGVTRKELLRVLAPRGSLLIHERGMLTGKKWTRTVKPRPKAMDDWTHPQHGPDMNMVSSDRLVKFPLGFRWLDGLPVNVNRWAACRGWIVANGRVFTLSSTELDNLRPNQPKTHYLAARDAWNGLPLWRVNCETTDDGSYLTWQNAGPLVADDRRVYVVKKDKTIAVDAATGDIAFTCPNRYAPVRLLLLDGILVASCWESRDFSRAPFDRFDKEKDTASLWATWIPKASVGCVEAYD
;
A
#
# COMPACT_ATOMS: atom_id res chain seq x y z
N MET A 1 62.18 -9.73 -47.01
CA MET A 1 62.59 -11.16 -46.92
C MET A 1 63.76 -11.26 -45.95
N PRO A 2 63.94 -12.36 -45.19
CA PRO A 2 63.02 -13.46 -44.82
C PRO A 2 63.05 -13.69 -43.28
N ASN A 3 62.34 -14.58 -42.58
CA ASN A 3 61.33 -15.63 -42.83
C ASN A 3 60.70 -15.95 -41.46
N LYS A 4 59.38 -15.90 -41.27
CA LYS A 4 58.45 -17.04 -41.37
C LYS A 4 59.00 -18.40 -40.89
N ARG A 5 58.50 -18.88 -39.75
CA ARG A 5 58.10 -20.30 -39.59
C ARG A 5 56.77 -20.40 -38.84
N SER A 6 55.82 -20.94 -39.60
CA SER A 6 54.50 -21.43 -39.23
C SER A 6 54.54 -22.59 -38.23
N ARG A 7 53.57 -22.64 -37.33
CA ARG A 7 52.88 -23.90 -36.99
C ARG A 7 51.38 -23.63 -36.80
N LEU A 8 50.60 -24.10 -37.76
CA LEU A 8 49.19 -24.46 -37.58
C LEU A 8 49.11 -25.59 -36.56
N VAL A 9 48.23 -25.49 -35.56
CA VAL A 9 47.53 -26.64 -35.00
C VAL A 9 46.06 -26.27 -34.76
N SER A 10 45.24 -27.05 -35.43
CA SER A 10 43.80 -27.30 -35.38
C SER A 10 42.98 -26.93 -34.13
N VAL A 11 41.86 -26.27 -34.41
CA VAL A 11 40.46 -26.65 -34.09
C VAL A 11 40.24 -27.46 -32.80
N LEU A 12 39.60 -26.83 -31.81
CA LEU A 12 38.48 -27.44 -31.08
C LEU A 12 37.63 -26.33 -30.45
N GLY A 13 36.57 -25.94 -31.16
CA GLY A 13 35.52 -25.10 -30.59
C GLY A 13 34.74 -25.91 -29.57
N GLN A 14 34.99 -25.66 -28.28
CA GLN A 14 34.10 -26.11 -27.21
C GLN A 14 32.90 -25.15 -27.18
N VAL A 15 31.84 -25.54 -27.89
CA VAL A 15 30.50 -25.05 -27.62
C VAL A 15 30.14 -25.55 -26.23
N ILE A 16 30.26 -24.69 -25.23
CA ILE A 16 29.65 -24.90 -23.92
C ILE A 16 28.15 -24.70 -24.14
N THR A 17 27.44 -25.78 -24.45
CA THR A 17 25.99 -25.86 -24.27
C THR A 17 25.72 -25.74 -22.78
N LEU A 18 25.48 -24.51 -22.32
CA LEU A 18 24.80 -24.23 -21.07
C LEU A 18 23.40 -24.83 -21.20
N SER A 19 23.27 -26.09 -20.81
CA SER A 19 21.98 -26.71 -20.54
C SER A 19 21.32 -25.91 -19.43
N PHE A 20 20.47 -24.97 -19.83
CA PHE A 20 19.47 -24.35 -18.98
C PHE A 20 18.51 -25.48 -18.56
N CYS A 21 18.88 -26.22 -17.53
CA CYS A 21 17.92 -26.96 -16.73
C CYS A 21 17.00 -25.90 -16.12
N TRP A 22 15.94 -25.57 -16.83
CA TRP A 22 14.72 -25.07 -16.23
C TRP A 22 14.31 -26.13 -15.20
N LEU A 23 14.74 -25.92 -13.95
CA LEU A 23 13.91 -26.27 -12.82
C LEU A 23 12.62 -25.49 -13.05
N ALA A 24 11.69 -26.11 -13.78
CA ALA A 24 10.31 -25.74 -13.74
C ALA A 24 9.95 -25.77 -12.26
N SER A 25 9.90 -24.59 -11.65
CA SER A 25 9.13 -24.41 -10.43
C SER A 25 7.79 -25.05 -10.74
N ALA A 26 7.42 -26.07 -9.97
CA ALA A 26 6.10 -26.66 -10.02
C ALA A 26 5.10 -25.59 -9.55
N PHE A 27 4.82 -24.61 -10.41
CA PHE A 27 3.63 -23.79 -10.34
C PHE A 27 2.49 -24.78 -10.50
N GLY A 28 1.79 -25.02 -9.38
CA GLY A 28 0.74 -26.01 -9.28
C GLY A 28 -0.22 -25.95 -10.46
N GLN A 29 -0.56 -27.11 -10.99
CA GLN A 29 -1.68 -27.24 -11.91
C GLN A 29 -2.89 -26.53 -11.29
N SER A 30 -3.40 -25.50 -11.96
CA SER A 30 -4.46 -24.64 -11.43
C SER A 30 -5.75 -25.43 -11.32
N GLY A 31 -6.07 -25.88 -10.10
CA GLY A 31 -7.35 -26.52 -9.79
C GLY A 31 -8.54 -25.56 -9.99
N PRO A 32 -9.77 -26.09 -9.96
CA PRO A 32 -10.99 -25.29 -10.17
C PRO A 32 -11.10 -24.10 -9.21
N ASP A 33 -10.70 -24.28 -7.94
CA ASP A 33 -10.72 -23.22 -6.93
C ASP A 33 -9.74 -22.08 -7.23
N ALA A 34 -8.56 -22.39 -7.78
CA ALA A 34 -7.57 -21.40 -8.19
C ALA A 34 -8.02 -20.60 -9.43
N ALA A 35 -8.75 -21.25 -10.35
CA ALA A 35 -9.38 -20.56 -11.47
C ALA A 35 -10.49 -19.60 -10.98
N LEU A 36 -11.35 -20.08 -10.09
CA LEU A 36 -12.43 -19.28 -9.51
C LEU A 36 -11.89 -18.10 -8.68
N ALA A 37 -10.90 -18.32 -7.81
CA ALA A 37 -10.28 -17.25 -7.02
C ALA A 37 -9.74 -16.12 -7.92
N ARG A 38 -9.04 -16.46 -9.01
CA ARG A 38 -8.54 -15.48 -9.99
C ARG A 38 -9.69 -14.70 -10.66
N GLU A 39 -10.77 -15.37 -11.05
CA GLU A 39 -11.96 -14.72 -11.59
C GLU A 39 -12.56 -13.71 -10.60
N LEU A 40 -12.73 -14.12 -9.33
CA LEU A 40 -13.31 -13.27 -8.29
C LEU A 40 -12.46 -12.05 -7.98
N LEU A 41 -11.14 -12.24 -7.85
CA LEU A 41 -10.21 -11.15 -7.59
C LEU A 41 -10.12 -10.17 -8.76
N GLN A 42 -10.11 -10.68 -10.00
CA GLN A 42 -10.15 -9.86 -11.20
C GLN A 42 -11.46 -9.06 -11.29
N LYS A 43 -12.60 -9.71 -11.04
CA LYS A 43 -13.92 -9.06 -11.05
C LYS A 43 -14.05 -8.00 -9.97
N ALA A 44 -13.45 -8.23 -8.80
CA ALA A 44 -13.40 -7.27 -7.71
C ALA A 44 -12.38 -6.14 -7.93
N GLU A 45 -11.48 -6.29 -8.91
CA GLU A 45 -10.32 -5.43 -9.15
C GLU A 45 -9.39 -5.36 -7.92
N LEU A 46 -9.29 -6.46 -7.16
CA LEU A 46 -8.54 -6.51 -5.91
C LEU A 46 -7.15 -7.13 -6.12
N ARG A 47 -6.10 -6.41 -5.74
CA ARG A 47 -4.70 -6.87 -5.80
C ARG A 47 -4.10 -7.13 -4.42
N ALA A 48 -4.56 -6.39 -3.41
CA ALA A 48 -4.11 -6.44 -2.03
C ALA A 48 -5.26 -6.03 -1.11
N GLY A 49 -5.26 -6.52 0.13
CA GLY A 49 -6.23 -6.15 1.16
C GLY A 49 -6.86 -7.34 1.88
N LEU A 50 -7.98 -7.08 2.56
CA LEU A 50 -8.70 -8.07 3.35
C LEU A 50 -9.93 -8.60 2.60
N VAL A 51 -10.01 -9.92 2.49
CA VAL A 51 -11.16 -10.65 1.93
C VAL A 51 -11.89 -11.37 3.06
N LEU A 52 -13.21 -11.18 3.13
CA LEU A 52 -14.08 -12.01 3.96
C LEU A 52 -14.78 -13.03 3.07
N HIS A 53 -14.60 -14.31 3.38
CA HIS A 53 -15.20 -15.40 2.61
C HIS A 53 -16.32 -16.07 3.42
N LEU A 54 -17.57 -15.69 3.15
CA LEU A 54 -18.73 -16.11 3.93
C LEU A 54 -19.42 -17.33 3.30
N GLY A 55 -19.71 -18.32 4.14
CA GLY A 55 -20.21 -19.61 3.67
C GLY A 55 -19.13 -20.47 3.03
N CYS A 56 -17.88 -20.31 3.46
CA CYS A 56 -16.74 -20.97 2.85
C CYS A 56 -16.69 -22.49 3.13
N GLY A 57 -15.84 -23.20 2.39
CA GLY A 57 -15.61 -24.63 2.60
C GLY A 57 -16.73 -25.51 2.05
N GLN A 58 -17.44 -25.05 1.02
CA GLN A 58 -18.44 -25.85 0.31
C GLN A 58 -17.80 -27.11 -0.28
N LYS A 59 -18.62 -28.13 -0.57
CA LYS A 59 -18.11 -29.38 -1.16
C LYS A 59 -17.52 -29.18 -2.56
N ASP A 60 -18.07 -28.24 -3.31
CA ASP A 60 -17.66 -27.95 -4.68
C ASP A 60 -16.44 -27.02 -4.75
N THR A 61 -16.19 -26.25 -3.70
CA THR A 61 -15.12 -25.23 -3.60
C THR A 61 -14.34 -25.32 -2.27
N PRO A 62 -13.89 -26.52 -1.86
CA PRO A 62 -13.35 -26.73 -0.52
C PRO A 62 -12.07 -25.93 -0.23
N GLY A 63 -11.33 -25.54 -1.29
CA GLY A 63 -10.09 -24.79 -1.22
C GLY A 63 -10.19 -23.33 -1.68
N LEU A 64 -11.38 -22.79 -1.97
CA LEU A 64 -11.51 -21.41 -2.46
C LEU A 64 -10.94 -20.37 -1.48
N THR A 65 -11.11 -20.55 -0.16
CA THR A 65 -10.49 -19.65 0.84
C THR A 65 -8.96 -19.64 0.74
N ALA A 66 -8.35 -20.80 0.53
CA ALA A 66 -6.90 -20.92 0.37
C ALA A 66 -6.44 -20.28 -0.94
N ALA A 67 -7.18 -20.54 -2.02
CA ALA A 67 -6.89 -20.00 -3.35
C ALA A 67 -6.98 -18.46 -3.40
N LEU A 68 -7.96 -17.85 -2.72
CA LEU A 68 -8.07 -16.40 -2.58
C LEU A 68 -6.86 -15.77 -1.87
N ALA A 69 -6.17 -16.54 -1.03
CA ALA A 69 -4.99 -16.12 -0.28
C ALA A 69 -3.67 -16.48 -0.97
N GLU A 70 -3.67 -16.92 -2.24
CA GLU A 70 -2.43 -17.27 -2.95
C GLU A 70 -1.50 -16.05 -3.06
N SER A 71 -2.04 -14.87 -3.35
CA SER A 71 -1.29 -13.61 -3.35
C SER A 71 -0.78 -13.27 -1.94
N PRO A 72 0.51 -12.92 -1.76
CA PRO A 72 1.05 -12.54 -0.45
C PRO A 72 0.45 -11.24 0.10
N SER A 73 -0.14 -10.41 -0.75
CA SER A 73 -0.75 -9.13 -0.37
C SER A 73 -2.24 -9.24 0.00
N ILE A 74 -2.81 -10.45 -0.03
CA ILE A 74 -4.21 -10.69 0.29
C ILE A 74 -4.31 -11.55 1.55
N PHE A 75 -5.09 -11.05 2.51
CA PHE A 75 -5.46 -11.77 3.72
C PHE A 75 -6.91 -12.22 3.61
N VAL A 76 -7.21 -13.44 4.03
CA VAL A 76 -8.54 -14.02 3.91
C VAL A 76 -9.00 -14.55 5.26
N HIS A 77 -10.16 -14.08 5.70
CA HIS A 77 -10.88 -14.70 6.82
C HIS A 77 -12.17 -15.32 6.28
N GLY A 78 -12.26 -16.65 6.33
CA GLY A 78 -13.46 -17.39 6.00
C GLY A 78 -14.34 -17.68 7.21
N LEU A 79 -15.65 -17.51 7.05
CA LEU A 79 -16.65 -17.96 8.02
C LEU A 79 -17.41 -19.15 7.42
N ALA A 80 -17.19 -20.33 7.99
CA ALA A 80 -17.89 -21.56 7.65
C ALA A 80 -19.24 -21.63 8.39
N LEU A 81 -20.22 -22.32 7.80
CA LEU A 81 -21.57 -22.45 8.38
C LEU A 81 -21.74 -23.71 9.25
N ASP A 82 -20.80 -24.65 9.14
CA ASP A 82 -20.76 -25.88 9.92
C ASP A 82 -19.32 -26.38 10.08
N ASP A 83 -19.12 -27.29 11.04
CA ASP A 83 -17.80 -27.81 11.38
C ASP A 83 -17.16 -28.61 10.24
N ALA A 84 -17.97 -29.27 9.41
CA ALA A 84 -17.46 -30.05 8.29
C ALA A 84 -16.89 -29.13 7.19
N ALA A 85 -17.55 -28.00 6.91
CA ALA A 85 -17.08 -26.97 6.01
C ALA A 85 -15.81 -26.29 6.55
N CYS A 86 -15.78 -25.99 7.84
CA CYS A 86 -14.60 -25.45 8.52
C CYS A 86 -13.40 -26.40 8.39
N ALA A 87 -13.59 -27.69 8.67
CA ALA A 87 -12.55 -28.71 8.57
C ALA A 87 -12.02 -28.87 7.12
N ARG A 88 -12.91 -28.87 6.12
CA ARG A 88 -12.51 -28.91 4.69
C ARG A 88 -11.63 -27.73 4.32
N ALA A 89 -12.07 -26.51 4.67
CA ALA A 89 -11.35 -25.30 4.32
C ALA A 89 -10.00 -25.20 5.04
N ARG A 90 -9.92 -25.58 6.33
CA ARG A 90 -8.65 -25.64 7.07
C ARG A 90 -7.66 -26.61 6.46
N LYS A 91 -8.10 -27.82 6.10
CA LYS A 91 -7.25 -28.80 5.42
C LYS A 91 -6.71 -28.26 4.09
N ALA A 92 -7.52 -27.52 3.33
CA ALA A 92 -7.07 -26.90 2.08
C ALA A 92 -6.07 -25.76 2.31
N ILE A 93 -6.26 -24.94 3.36
CA ILE A 93 -5.34 -23.87 3.76
C ILE A 93 -3.97 -24.44 4.14
N GLU A 94 -3.96 -25.51 4.95
CA GLU A 94 -2.73 -26.20 5.35
C GLU A 94 -2.02 -26.81 4.15
N ALA A 95 -2.75 -27.51 3.28
CA ALA A 95 -2.19 -28.13 2.07
C ALA A 95 -1.61 -27.10 1.09
N ALA A 96 -2.19 -25.90 1.01
CA ALA A 96 -1.70 -24.80 0.18
C ALA A 96 -0.54 -24.01 0.83
N GLY A 97 -0.21 -24.26 2.11
CA GLY A 97 0.86 -23.54 2.82
C GLY A 97 0.58 -22.06 3.04
N VAL A 98 -0.70 -21.66 3.10
CA VAL A 98 -1.13 -20.26 3.24
C VAL A 98 -1.64 -19.93 4.65
N THR A 99 -1.40 -20.81 5.63
CA THR A 99 -1.70 -20.59 7.05
C THR A 99 -1.14 -19.26 7.54
N GLY A 100 -1.95 -18.49 8.27
CA GLY A 100 -1.61 -17.14 8.74
C GLY A 100 -1.99 -16.03 7.75
N ARG A 101 -2.05 -16.32 6.45
CA ARG A 101 -2.68 -15.43 5.44
C ARG A 101 -4.15 -15.76 5.23
N ALA A 102 -4.50 -17.05 5.27
CA ALA A 102 -5.87 -17.51 5.33
C ALA A 102 -6.18 -18.11 6.71
N MET A 103 -7.36 -17.80 7.24
CA MET A 103 -7.91 -18.42 8.44
C MET A 103 -9.40 -18.71 8.24
N VAL A 104 -9.90 -19.77 8.88
CA VAL A 104 -11.33 -20.12 8.86
C VAL A 104 -11.82 -20.45 10.26
N GLU A 105 -12.98 -19.89 10.59
CA GLU A 105 -13.70 -20.15 11.82
C GLU A 105 -15.16 -20.56 11.52
N CYS A 106 -15.71 -21.40 12.39
CA CYS A 106 -17.13 -21.73 12.45
C CYS A 106 -17.69 -21.01 13.68
N VAL A 107 -18.41 -19.91 13.46
CA VAL A 107 -18.96 -19.09 14.55
C VAL A 107 -20.46 -18.93 14.37
N PRO A 108 -21.24 -18.87 15.47
CA PRO A 108 -22.66 -18.54 15.38
C PRO A 108 -22.87 -17.17 14.72
N LEU A 109 -23.53 -17.15 13.56
CA LEU A 109 -23.78 -15.91 12.82
C LEU A 109 -25.14 -15.33 13.22
N ASN A 110 -25.14 -14.38 14.15
CA ASN A 110 -26.28 -13.46 14.35
C ASN A 110 -25.99 -12.09 13.70
N SER A 111 -24.73 -11.66 13.79
CA SER A 111 -24.15 -10.50 13.12
C SER A 111 -22.71 -10.84 12.76
N LEU A 112 -22.13 -10.15 11.78
CA LEU A 112 -20.74 -10.41 11.40
C LEU A 112 -19.80 -9.83 12.47
N PRO A 113 -18.82 -10.61 12.97
CA PRO A 113 -17.93 -10.21 14.08
C PRO A 113 -16.82 -9.24 13.63
N TYR A 114 -17.14 -8.30 12.75
CA TYR A 114 -16.21 -7.34 12.17
C TYR A 114 -16.67 -5.91 12.42
N LEU A 115 -15.70 -5.00 12.52
CA LEU A 115 -15.95 -3.57 12.49
C LEU A 115 -16.61 -3.17 11.16
N SER A 116 -17.31 -2.03 11.18
CA SER A 116 -17.80 -1.42 9.94
C SER A 116 -16.64 -0.99 9.06
N ASP A 117 -16.84 -1.02 7.73
CA ASP A 117 -15.89 -0.52 6.74
C ASP A 117 -14.49 -1.14 6.87
N LEU A 118 -14.36 -2.46 6.96
CA LEU A 118 -13.10 -3.17 7.22
C LEU A 118 -12.57 -3.93 5.99
N ALA A 119 -13.43 -4.70 5.33
CA ALA A 119 -13.02 -5.61 4.27
C ALA A 119 -13.00 -4.94 2.90
N ASN A 120 -12.02 -5.26 2.06
CA ASN A 120 -11.95 -4.77 0.69
C ASN A 120 -12.83 -5.59 -0.26
N LEU A 121 -13.01 -6.87 0.05
CA LEU A 121 -13.86 -7.80 -0.68
C LEU A 121 -14.64 -8.68 0.29
N VAL A 122 -15.93 -8.86 0.03
CA VAL A 122 -16.77 -9.86 0.67
C VAL A 122 -17.25 -10.83 -0.40
N VAL A 123 -16.92 -12.11 -0.26
CA VAL A 123 -17.36 -13.20 -1.13
C VAL A 123 -18.42 -14.01 -0.38
N VAL A 124 -19.57 -14.24 -1.02
CA VAL A 124 -20.69 -14.99 -0.45
C VAL A 124 -21.06 -16.15 -1.37
N GLU A 125 -20.78 -17.38 -0.94
CA GLU A 125 -21.10 -18.60 -1.73
C GLU A 125 -22.56 -19.05 -1.56
N ASP A 126 -23.10 -18.99 -0.33
CA ASP A 126 -24.48 -19.37 0.00
C ASP A 126 -25.27 -18.22 0.63
N PRO A 127 -25.80 -17.30 -0.19
CA PRO A 127 -26.60 -16.18 0.32
C PRO A 127 -27.91 -16.65 0.99
N ALA A 128 -28.45 -17.80 0.61
CA ALA A 128 -29.71 -18.30 1.17
C ALA A 128 -29.51 -18.80 2.60
N ALA A 129 -28.44 -19.55 2.87
CA ALA A 129 -28.10 -19.97 4.21
C ALA A 129 -27.73 -18.78 5.11
N LEU A 130 -26.94 -17.82 4.62
CA LEU A 130 -26.63 -16.59 5.37
C LEU A 130 -27.89 -15.78 5.72
N THR A 131 -28.85 -15.69 4.79
CA THR A 131 -30.13 -15.01 5.06
C THR A 131 -30.94 -15.72 6.15
N LYS A 132 -30.94 -17.06 6.17
CA LYS A 132 -31.61 -17.84 7.24
C LYS A 132 -30.95 -17.62 8.61
N LEU A 133 -29.65 -17.35 8.63
CA LEU A 133 -28.90 -16.97 9.82
C LEU A 133 -29.06 -15.48 10.19
N GLY A 134 -29.89 -14.72 9.47
CA GLY A 134 -30.14 -13.31 9.77
C GLY A 134 -29.08 -12.34 9.25
N VAL A 135 -28.08 -12.80 8.47
CA VAL A 135 -27.10 -11.93 7.84
C VAL A 135 -27.73 -11.23 6.64
N THR A 136 -28.04 -9.95 6.80
CA THR A 136 -28.71 -9.14 5.78
C THR A 136 -27.71 -8.51 4.80
N ARG A 137 -28.20 -8.05 3.63
CA ARG A 137 -27.39 -7.23 2.72
C ARG A 137 -26.85 -5.96 3.38
N LYS A 138 -27.61 -5.36 4.30
CA LYS A 138 -27.15 -4.19 5.09
C LYS A 138 -25.94 -4.54 5.95
N GLU A 139 -25.92 -5.74 6.51
CA GLU A 139 -24.81 -6.23 7.32
C GLU A 139 -23.56 -6.51 6.47
N LEU A 140 -23.72 -7.10 5.29
CA LEU A 140 -22.62 -7.29 4.32
C LEU A 140 -22.01 -5.94 3.90
N LEU A 141 -22.87 -4.95 3.61
CA LEU A 141 -22.43 -3.60 3.28
C LEU A 141 -21.86 -2.85 4.49
N ARG A 142 -22.22 -3.21 5.72
CA ARG A 142 -21.65 -2.61 6.93
C ARG A 142 -20.16 -2.92 7.04
N VAL A 143 -19.79 -4.19 6.91
CA VAL A 143 -18.39 -4.64 7.06
C VAL A 143 -17.50 -4.33 5.85
N LEU A 144 -18.10 -4.12 4.67
CA LEU A 144 -17.37 -3.77 3.46
C LEU A 144 -16.85 -2.33 3.54
N ALA A 145 -15.57 -2.12 3.28
CA ALA A 145 -14.96 -0.81 3.15
C ALA A 145 -15.55 -0.04 1.95
N PRO A 146 -15.65 1.30 2.02
CA PRO A 146 -15.99 2.13 0.88
C PRO A 146 -15.10 1.84 -0.33
N ARG A 147 -15.72 1.78 -1.51
CA ARG A 147 -15.14 1.30 -2.80
C ARG A 147 -14.80 -0.19 -2.83
N GLY A 148 -14.97 -0.91 -1.73
CA GLY A 148 -14.87 -2.37 -1.69
C GLY A 148 -15.97 -3.04 -2.51
N SER A 149 -15.71 -4.29 -2.89
CA SER A 149 -16.62 -5.12 -3.69
C SER A 149 -17.31 -6.19 -2.86
N LEU A 150 -18.62 -6.35 -3.03
CA LEU A 150 -19.40 -7.50 -2.57
C LEU A 150 -19.68 -8.38 -3.79
N LEU A 151 -19.23 -9.64 -3.72
CA LEU A 151 -19.51 -10.67 -4.71
C LEU A 151 -20.45 -11.70 -4.09
N ILE A 152 -21.67 -11.77 -4.62
CA ILE A 152 -22.67 -12.76 -4.22
C ILE A 152 -22.85 -13.76 -5.35
N HIS A 153 -22.75 -15.04 -5.02
CA HIS A 153 -23.04 -16.12 -5.93
C HIS A 153 -24.56 -16.21 -6.23
N GLU A 154 -24.93 -16.30 -7.50
CA GLU A 154 -26.33 -16.48 -7.92
C GLU A 154 -26.67 -17.96 -8.09
N ARG A 155 -27.82 -18.40 -7.55
CA ARG A 155 -28.28 -19.80 -7.43
C ARG A 155 -27.77 -20.78 -8.52
N GLY A 156 -27.11 -21.86 -8.08
CA GLY A 156 -26.73 -23.02 -8.89
C GLY A 156 -25.40 -23.65 -8.52
N MET A 157 -24.75 -24.36 -9.47
CA MET A 157 -23.36 -24.83 -9.30
C MET A 157 -22.40 -23.63 -9.30
N LEU A 158 -21.43 -23.64 -8.38
CA LEU A 158 -20.42 -22.59 -8.17
C LEU A 158 -19.45 -22.43 -9.34
N THR A 159 -19.24 -23.49 -10.11
CA THR A 159 -18.43 -23.50 -11.33
C THR A 159 -19.31 -23.20 -12.55
N GLY A 160 -19.07 -22.06 -13.22
CA GLY A 160 -19.75 -21.68 -14.46
C GLY A 160 -20.99 -20.80 -14.34
N LYS A 161 -21.25 -20.17 -13.18
CA LYS A 161 -22.39 -19.25 -12.96
C LYS A 161 -21.98 -17.83 -12.53
N LYS A 162 -22.88 -16.88 -12.79
CA LYS A 162 -22.63 -15.44 -12.67
C LYS A 162 -22.56 -15.01 -11.20
N TRP A 163 -21.41 -14.47 -10.82
CA TRP A 163 -21.26 -13.66 -9.62
C TRP A 163 -21.82 -12.27 -9.85
N THR A 164 -22.64 -11.76 -8.94
CA THR A 164 -23.08 -10.36 -8.97
C THR A 164 -22.17 -9.51 -8.11
N ARG A 165 -21.60 -8.47 -8.73
CA ARG A 165 -20.76 -7.47 -8.07
C ARG A 165 -21.58 -6.26 -7.67
N THR A 166 -21.51 -5.91 -6.39
CA THR A 166 -21.95 -4.60 -5.87
C THR A 166 -20.74 -3.88 -5.31
N VAL A 167 -20.52 -2.62 -5.68
CA VAL A 167 -19.48 -1.77 -5.08
C VAL A 167 -20.11 -0.86 -4.03
N LYS A 168 -19.52 -0.78 -2.84
CA LYS A 168 -19.98 0.18 -1.82
C LYS A 168 -19.54 1.59 -2.21
N PRO A 169 -20.46 2.57 -2.32
CA PRO A 169 -20.06 3.93 -2.66
C PRO A 169 -19.24 4.57 -1.53
N ARG A 170 -18.29 5.43 -1.90
CA ARG A 170 -17.67 6.34 -0.93
C ARG A 170 -18.70 7.38 -0.47
N PRO A 171 -18.85 7.62 0.84
CA PRO A 171 -19.71 8.69 1.33
C PRO A 171 -19.29 10.06 0.77
N LYS A 172 -20.25 10.84 0.26
CA LYS A 172 -19.99 12.18 -0.30
C LYS A 172 -19.54 13.22 0.74
N ALA A 173 -19.84 12.97 2.01
CA ALA A 173 -19.48 13.84 3.12
C ALA A 173 -18.08 13.55 3.68
N MET A 174 -17.36 12.59 3.09
CA MET A 174 -16.00 12.25 3.46
C MET A 174 -15.02 13.09 2.66
N ASP A 175 -14.06 13.67 3.36
CA ASP A 175 -13.04 14.52 2.76
C ASP A 175 -11.76 13.74 2.41
N ASP A 176 -10.90 14.35 1.60
CA ASP A 176 -9.52 13.90 1.37
C ASP A 176 -8.54 14.89 2.01
N TRP A 177 -7.30 14.43 2.24
CA TRP A 177 -6.19 15.21 2.77
C TRP A 177 -4.98 14.98 1.85
N THR A 178 -5.01 15.58 0.67
CA THR A 178 -4.08 15.32 -0.45
C THR A 178 -2.70 15.94 -0.29
N HIS A 179 -2.57 16.93 0.59
CA HIS A 179 -1.34 17.68 0.85
C HIS A 179 -0.99 17.62 2.34
N PRO A 180 0.25 17.92 2.75
CA PRO A 180 0.63 17.91 4.18
C PRO A 180 -0.22 18.88 5.01
N GLN A 181 -0.74 19.94 4.38
CA GLN A 181 -1.63 20.94 4.97
C GLN A 181 -3.03 20.87 4.35
N HIS A 182 -3.58 19.65 4.25
CA HIS A 182 -4.90 19.30 3.69
C HIS A 182 -4.98 19.40 2.17
N GLY A 183 -5.02 20.61 1.62
CA GLY A 183 -5.21 20.87 0.20
C GLY A 183 -4.16 21.80 -0.42
N PRO A 184 -4.30 22.14 -1.71
CA PRO A 184 -3.42 23.08 -2.38
C PRO A 184 -3.53 24.52 -1.86
N ASP A 185 -4.61 24.84 -1.14
CA ASP A 185 -4.79 26.11 -0.42
C ASP A 185 -4.00 26.17 0.90
N MET A 186 -3.39 25.05 1.32
CA MET A 186 -2.62 24.90 2.56
C MET A 186 -3.43 25.24 3.83
N ASN A 187 -4.76 25.12 3.77
CA ASN A 187 -5.62 25.37 4.92
C ASN A 187 -5.85 24.08 5.70
N MET A 188 -5.35 23.98 6.93
CA MET A 188 -5.39 22.75 7.75
C MET A 188 -6.77 22.45 8.36
N VAL A 189 -7.83 22.53 7.56
CA VAL A 189 -9.22 22.34 7.99
C VAL A 189 -9.90 21.36 7.04
N SER A 190 -10.30 20.21 7.57
CA SER A 190 -11.07 19.24 6.80
C SER A 190 -12.54 19.68 6.66
N SER A 191 -13.12 19.38 5.51
CA SER A 191 -14.54 19.50 5.20
C SER A 191 -15.37 18.25 5.56
N ASP A 192 -14.76 17.26 6.23
CA ASP A 192 -15.42 16.00 6.61
C ASP A 192 -16.60 16.25 7.56
N ARG A 193 -17.73 15.56 7.31
CA ARG A 193 -18.94 15.66 8.16
C ARG A 193 -19.37 14.33 8.78
N LEU A 194 -18.53 13.31 8.69
CA LEU A 194 -18.80 11.95 9.14
C LEU A 194 -18.16 11.65 10.49
N VAL A 195 -17.08 12.34 10.83
CA VAL A 195 -16.43 12.25 12.15
C VAL A 195 -17.45 12.58 13.25
N LYS A 196 -17.64 11.64 14.18
CA LYS A 196 -18.52 11.79 15.35
C LYS A 196 -17.79 11.29 16.60
N PHE A 197 -17.98 11.98 17.72
CA PHE A 197 -17.42 11.58 19.01
C PHE A 197 -18.35 10.60 19.74
N PRO A 198 -17.80 9.68 20.56
CA PRO A 198 -16.36 9.47 20.82
C PRO A 198 -15.65 8.76 19.67
N LEU A 199 -14.34 9.02 19.52
CA LEU A 199 -13.49 8.36 18.53
C LEU A 199 -12.79 7.15 19.16
N GLY A 200 -12.71 6.05 18.40
CA GLY A 200 -11.90 4.88 18.72
C GLY A 200 -10.78 4.69 17.71
N PHE A 201 -9.83 3.80 18.02
CA PHE A 201 -8.78 3.43 17.07
C PHE A 201 -9.30 2.44 16.05
N ARG A 202 -9.05 2.71 14.76
CA ARG A 202 -9.36 1.78 13.67
C ARG A 202 -8.23 0.79 13.44
N TRP A 203 -7.00 1.31 13.39
CA TRP A 203 -5.77 0.56 13.29
C TRP A 203 -4.63 1.45 13.76
N LEU A 204 -3.54 0.82 14.20
CA LEU A 204 -2.29 1.47 14.57
C LEU A 204 -1.17 0.68 13.89
N ASP A 205 -0.22 1.39 13.31
CA ASP A 205 0.93 0.80 12.64
C ASP A 205 2.17 1.68 12.84
N GLY A 206 3.34 1.08 12.64
CA GLY A 206 4.64 1.72 12.76
C GLY A 206 5.49 1.06 13.84
N LEU A 207 6.79 1.35 13.81
CA LEU A 207 7.67 0.91 14.89
C LEU A 207 7.43 1.76 16.13
N PRO A 208 7.39 1.15 17.34
CA PRO A 208 7.24 1.89 18.59
C PRO A 208 8.55 2.57 19.03
N VAL A 209 9.39 2.98 18.07
CA VAL A 209 10.70 3.60 18.31
C VAL A 209 10.97 4.68 17.27
N ASN A 210 11.66 5.73 17.68
CA ASN A 210 12.24 6.68 16.76
C ASN A 210 13.62 6.16 16.32
N VAL A 211 13.74 5.75 15.05
CA VAL A 211 15.00 5.22 14.50
C VAL A 211 15.93 6.32 13.97
N ASN A 212 15.45 7.56 13.97
CA ASN A 212 16.21 8.75 13.63
C ASN A 212 16.17 9.75 14.81
N ARG A 213 16.77 10.94 14.67
CA ARG A 213 16.92 11.90 15.79
C ARG A 213 15.59 12.37 16.36
N TRP A 214 14.81 13.13 15.58
CA TRP A 214 13.69 13.91 16.13
C TRP A 214 12.35 13.65 15.44
N ALA A 215 12.28 13.73 14.12
CA ALA A 215 11.08 13.40 13.35
C ALA A 215 11.41 12.42 12.23
N ALA A 216 10.92 11.19 12.36
CA ALA A 216 11.20 10.13 11.40
C ALA A 216 10.05 9.88 10.42
N CYS A 217 8.78 10.16 10.77
CA CYS A 217 7.73 10.35 9.78
C CYS A 217 7.76 11.81 9.33
N ARG A 218 8.14 12.04 8.06
CA ARG A 218 8.32 13.37 7.48
C ARG A 218 7.07 13.88 6.79
N GLY A 219 6.13 13.02 6.42
CA GLY A 219 4.89 13.46 5.82
C GLY A 219 3.86 12.35 5.83
N TRP A 220 2.60 12.74 5.92
CA TRP A 220 1.48 11.84 5.73
C TRP A 220 0.37 12.58 5.00
N ILE A 221 -0.31 11.86 4.12
CA ILE A 221 -1.49 12.34 3.39
C ILE A 221 -2.48 11.19 3.26
N VAL A 222 -3.76 11.51 3.08
CA VAL A 222 -4.83 10.52 2.88
C VAL A 222 -5.61 10.89 1.65
N ALA A 223 -5.52 10.07 0.62
CA ALA A 223 -6.17 10.32 -0.65
C ALA A 223 -6.60 9.01 -1.29
N ASN A 224 -7.72 9.04 -2.02
CA ASN A 224 -8.15 7.91 -2.84
C ASN A 224 -8.27 6.57 -2.06
N GLY A 225 -8.72 6.64 -0.80
CA GLY A 225 -8.87 5.47 0.08
C GLY A 225 -7.57 4.87 0.61
N ARG A 226 -6.46 5.60 0.53
CA ARG A 226 -5.14 5.15 0.99
C ARG A 226 -4.50 6.19 1.90
N VAL A 227 -3.69 5.71 2.84
CA VAL A 227 -2.78 6.54 3.62
C VAL A 227 -1.39 6.40 3.02
N PHE A 228 -0.78 7.53 2.66
CA PHE A 228 0.60 7.58 2.22
C PHE A 228 1.45 8.20 3.31
N THR A 229 2.57 7.56 3.65
CA THR A 229 3.55 8.09 4.60
C THR A 229 4.92 8.16 3.95
N LEU A 230 5.63 9.25 4.20
CA LEU A 230 7.05 9.39 3.89
C LEU A 230 7.82 9.30 5.20
N SER A 231 8.49 8.17 5.44
CA SER A 231 9.07 7.87 6.76
C SER A 231 10.43 7.20 6.68
N SER A 232 11.31 7.50 7.63
CA SER A 232 12.52 6.74 7.92
C SER A 232 12.31 5.70 9.04
N THR A 233 11.17 5.71 9.73
CA THR A 233 10.83 4.71 10.77
C THR A 233 10.41 3.39 10.14
N GLU A 234 11.39 2.64 9.65
CA GLU A 234 11.21 1.37 8.97
C GLU A 234 12.14 0.31 9.55
N LEU A 235 11.73 -0.97 9.49
CA LEU A 235 12.54 -2.09 10.01
C LEU A 235 13.93 -2.11 9.38
N ASP A 236 14.00 -1.83 8.08
CA ASP A 236 15.25 -1.77 7.31
C ASP A 236 16.23 -0.75 7.87
N ASN A 237 15.73 0.30 8.55
CA ASN A 237 16.52 1.36 9.13
C ASN A 237 16.92 1.09 10.60
N LEU A 238 16.58 -0.05 11.20
CA LEU A 238 16.92 -0.33 12.60
C LEU A 238 18.42 -0.58 12.87
N ARG A 239 19.20 -0.98 11.85
CA ARG A 239 20.63 -1.27 12.09
C ARG A 239 21.40 0.01 12.47
N PRO A 240 22.32 -0.06 13.45
CA PRO A 240 23.20 1.06 13.77
C PRO A 240 24.09 1.46 12.58
N ASN A 241 24.49 2.74 12.52
CA ASN A 241 25.51 3.26 11.60
C ASN A 241 25.27 3.04 10.08
N GLN A 242 24.02 2.92 9.66
CA GLN A 242 23.64 2.93 8.23
C GLN A 242 22.82 4.19 7.88
N PRO A 243 22.83 4.61 6.61
CA PRO A 243 21.93 5.66 6.13
C PRO A 243 20.47 5.31 6.46
N LYS A 244 19.76 6.26 7.07
CA LYS A 244 18.32 6.13 7.34
C LYS A 244 17.57 6.65 6.13
N THR A 245 17.20 5.74 5.23
CA THR A 245 16.50 6.10 3.98
C THR A 245 15.03 6.40 4.25
N HIS A 246 14.43 7.31 3.49
CA HIS A 246 12.99 7.51 3.53
C HIS A 246 12.31 6.51 2.61
N TYR A 247 11.17 5.99 3.07
CA TYR A 247 10.28 5.17 2.29
C TYR A 247 8.95 5.90 2.13
N LEU A 248 8.44 5.92 0.90
CA LEU A 248 7.03 6.17 0.65
C LEU A 248 6.30 4.84 0.84
N ALA A 249 5.44 4.74 1.84
CA ALA A 249 4.59 3.58 2.07
C ALA A 249 3.13 3.93 1.79
N ALA A 250 2.40 3.01 1.16
CA ALA A 250 0.96 3.11 0.97
C ALA A 250 0.24 2.02 1.77
N ARG A 251 -0.81 2.43 2.47
CA ARG A 251 -1.67 1.55 3.26
C ARG A 251 -3.11 1.76 2.89
N ASP A 252 -3.91 0.71 3.04
CA ASP A 252 -5.35 0.84 2.97
C ASP A 252 -5.85 1.71 4.13
N ALA A 253 -6.62 2.77 3.84
CA ALA A 253 -7.07 3.70 4.88
C ALA A 253 -8.07 3.08 5.87
N TRP A 254 -8.73 1.99 5.50
CA TRP A 254 -9.83 1.39 6.27
C TRP A 254 -9.37 0.33 7.26
N ASN A 255 -8.36 -0.45 6.88
CA ASN A 255 -7.84 -1.54 7.71
C ASN A 255 -6.33 -1.46 8.01
N GLY A 256 -5.61 -0.50 7.43
CA GLY A 256 -4.19 -0.27 7.70
C GLY A 256 -3.24 -1.27 7.07
N LEU A 257 -3.75 -2.23 6.29
CA LEU A 257 -2.91 -3.25 5.65
C LEU A 257 -1.92 -2.60 4.67
N PRO A 258 -0.65 -3.04 4.66
CA PRO A 258 0.35 -2.54 3.74
C PRO A 258 0.00 -2.95 2.31
N LEU A 259 0.05 -1.99 1.39
CA LEU A 259 -0.21 -2.24 -0.04
C LEU A 259 1.11 -2.37 -0.81
N TRP A 260 1.96 -1.35 -0.69
CA TRP A 260 3.25 -1.28 -1.37
C TRP A 260 4.15 -0.26 -0.68
N ARG A 261 5.44 -0.30 -1.02
CA ARG A 261 6.42 0.68 -0.56
C ARG A 261 7.46 0.99 -1.64
N VAL A 262 7.93 2.22 -1.66
CA VAL A 262 8.97 2.71 -2.57
C VAL A 262 10.10 3.30 -1.73
N ASN A 263 11.33 2.86 -1.96
CA ASN A 263 12.51 3.48 -1.35
C ASN A 263 12.78 4.84 -2.03
N CYS A 264 12.60 5.93 -1.29
CA CYS A 264 12.83 7.30 -1.74
C CYS A 264 14.26 7.77 -1.48
N GLU A 265 15.13 6.89 -0.99
CA GLU A 265 16.50 7.19 -0.54
C GLU A 265 16.51 8.24 0.58
N THR A 266 17.69 8.69 0.99
CA THR A 266 17.82 9.73 2.02
C THR A 266 17.74 11.11 1.35
N THR A 267 16.66 11.84 1.62
CA THR A 267 16.46 13.23 1.16
C THR A 267 16.81 14.27 2.24
N ASP A 268 16.94 13.83 3.49
CA ASP A 268 17.27 14.62 4.68
C ASP A 268 17.78 13.64 5.75
N ASP A 269 19.08 13.65 6.04
CA ASP A 269 19.73 12.72 6.96
C ASP A 269 19.63 13.15 8.44
N GLY A 270 19.16 14.37 8.69
CA GLY A 270 19.23 14.99 10.01
C GLY A 270 17.93 14.98 10.81
N SER A 271 16.80 14.61 10.21
CA SER A 271 15.48 14.64 10.86
C SER A 271 15.24 15.94 11.64
N TYR A 272 15.66 17.07 11.08
CA TYR A 272 15.57 18.36 11.77
C TYR A 272 14.09 18.70 12.02
N LEU A 273 13.78 19.07 13.26
CA LEU A 273 12.46 19.59 13.59
C LEU A 273 12.37 21.01 13.02
N THR A 274 11.37 21.19 12.17
CA THR A 274 10.93 22.52 11.73
C THR A 274 9.45 22.60 12.03
N TRP A 275 8.92 23.81 12.22
CA TRP A 275 7.50 23.99 12.49
C TRP A 275 6.58 23.36 11.42
N GLN A 276 7.05 23.24 10.18
CA GLN A 276 6.30 22.58 9.10
C GLN A 276 6.34 21.06 9.24
N ASN A 277 7.52 20.50 9.59
CA ASN A 277 7.80 19.07 9.65
C ASN A 277 7.11 18.24 8.55
N ALA A 278 7.10 18.78 7.32
CA ALA A 278 6.33 18.26 6.19
C ALA A 278 7.27 18.04 5.00
N GLY A 279 7.40 16.78 4.60
CA GLY A 279 8.13 16.35 3.43
C GLY A 279 7.34 16.63 2.15
N PRO A 280 8.04 16.72 1.01
CA PRO A 280 7.42 16.93 -0.30
C PRO A 280 6.63 15.69 -0.71
N LEU A 281 5.35 15.66 -0.36
CA LEU A 281 4.43 14.55 -0.58
C LEU A 281 3.04 15.11 -0.88
N VAL A 282 2.52 14.84 -2.08
CA VAL A 282 1.17 15.25 -2.51
C VAL A 282 0.52 14.15 -3.34
N ALA A 283 -0.80 14.09 -3.42
CA ALA A 283 -1.49 13.08 -4.24
C ALA A 283 -2.75 13.63 -4.93
N ASP A 284 -3.17 12.95 -5.99
CA ASP A 284 -4.49 13.08 -6.60
C ASP A 284 -5.22 11.72 -6.60
N ASP A 285 -6.28 11.61 -7.41
CA ASP A 285 -7.10 10.41 -7.54
C ASP A 285 -6.37 9.20 -8.14
N ARG A 286 -5.22 9.40 -8.78
CA ARG A 286 -4.49 8.36 -9.52
C ARG A 286 -3.07 8.15 -9.02
N ARG A 287 -2.39 9.21 -8.58
CA ARG A 287 -0.96 9.22 -8.34
C ARG A 287 -0.63 9.87 -7.01
N VAL A 288 0.50 9.46 -6.46
CA VAL A 288 1.18 10.14 -5.37
C VAL A 288 2.55 10.59 -5.85
N TYR A 289 2.88 11.83 -5.53
CA TYR A 289 4.10 12.50 -5.94
C TYR A 289 4.98 12.71 -4.72
N VAL A 290 6.24 12.33 -4.84
CA VAL A 290 7.20 12.39 -3.74
C VAL A 290 8.59 12.69 -4.28
N VAL A 291 9.46 13.25 -3.44
CA VAL A 291 10.88 13.38 -3.78
C VAL A 291 11.61 12.08 -3.46
N LYS A 292 12.29 11.53 -4.46
CA LYS A 292 13.27 10.45 -4.34
C LYS A 292 14.66 11.03 -4.60
N LYS A 293 15.51 11.04 -3.56
CA LYS A 293 16.83 11.70 -3.56
C LYS A 293 16.75 13.18 -3.95
N ASP A 294 16.95 13.50 -5.22
CA ASP A 294 17.06 14.85 -5.78
C ASP A 294 15.99 15.14 -6.85
N LYS A 295 15.04 14.22 -7.08
CA LYS A 295 14.03 14.33 -8.14
C LYS A 295 12.64 14.02 -7.63
N THR A 296 11.64 14.62 -8.26
CA THR A 296 10.24 14.25 -8.02
C THR A 296 9.88 13.03 -8.85
N ILE A 297 9.25 12.05 -8.22
CA ILE A 297 8.69 10.87 -8.90
C ILE A 297 7.17 10.89 -8.76
N ALA A 298 6.48 10.44 -9.81
CA ALA A 298 5.06 10.18 -9.79
C ALA A 298 4.85 8.66 -9.70
N VAL A 299 4.17 8.22 -8.65
CA VAL A 299 3.93 6.81 -8.35
C VAL A 299 2.44 6.52 -8.53
N ASP A 300 2.10 5.42 -9.20
CA ASP A 300 0.70 4.97 -9.28
C ASP A 300 0.19 4.64 -7.87
N ALA A 301 -0.88 5.31 -7.45
CA ALA A 301 -1.42 5.21 -6.11
C ALA A 301 -1.87 3.79 -5.76
N ALA A 302 -2.32 3.01 -6.76
CA ALA A 302 -2.83 1.67 -6.56
C ALA A 302 -1.72 0.61 -6.54
N THR A 303 -0.68 0.75 -7.36
CA THR A 303 0.32 -0.31 -7.55
C THR A 303 1.67 -0.03 -6.89
N GLY A 304 2.03 1.23 -6.68
CA GLY A 304 3.38 1.60 -6.23
C GLY A 304 4.41 1.64 -7.35
N ASP A 305 4.00 1.43 -8.60
CA ASP A 305 4.90 1.52 -9.75
C ASP A 305 5.23 2.99 -10.02
N ILE A 306 6.52 3.28 -10.25
CA ILE A 306 6.97 4.60 -10.67
C ILE A 306 6.48 4.82 -12.11
N ALA A 307 5.47 5.66 -12.28
CA ALA A 307 4.88 5.96 -13.58
C ALA A 307 5.82 6.82 -14.43
N PHE A 308 6.41 7.84 -13.83
CA PHE A 308 7.44 8.69 -14.46
C PHE A 308 8.22 9.48 -13.40
N THR A 309 9.32 10.10 -13.84
CA THR A 309 10.17 10.98 -13.02
C THR A 309 10.17 12.36 -13.64
N CYS A 310 9.90 13.38 -12.83
CA CYS A 310 10.03 14.77 -13.23
C CYS A 310 11.49 15.21 -13.03
N PRO A 311 12.21 15.63 -14.08
CA PRO A 311 13.57 16.12 -13.94
C PRO A 311 13.54 17.48 -13.25
N ASN A 312 14.23 17.60 -12.12
CA ASN A 312 14.37 18.87 -11.39
C ASN A 312 15.79 19.42 -11.54
N ARG A 313 15.94 20.73 -11.71
CA ARG A 313 17.26 21.37 -11.76
C ARG A 313 17.97 21.33 -10.41
N TYR A 314 17.22 21.46 -9.33
CA TYR A 314 17.69 21.38 -7.95
C TYR A 314 16.77 20.48 -7.12
N ALA A 315 17.24 20.00 -5.97
CA ALA A 315 16.47 19.10 -5.11
C ALA A 315 15.16 19.78 -4.64
N PRO A 316 13.98 19.19 -4.94
CA PRO A 316 12.71 19.78 -4.55
C PRO A 316 12.52 19.78 -3.03
N VAL A 317 11.80 20.78 -2.55
CA VAL A 317 11.57 21.01 -1.11
C VAL A 317 10.10 20.92 -0.77
N ARG A 318 9.26 21.43 -1.67
CA ARG A 318 7.80 21.39 -1.56
C ARG A 318 7.22 21.01 -2.90
N LEU A 319 6.08 20.34 -2.81
CA LEU A 319 5.23 20.01 -3.94
C LEU A 319 3.87 20.65 -3.68
N LEU A 320 3.27 21.13 -4.76
CA LEU A 320 1.90 21.60 -4.81
C LEU A 320 1.26 20.93 -6.03
N LEU A 321 0.07 20.36 -5.87
CA LEU A 321 -0.67 19.75 -6.96
C LEU A 321 -2.03 20.43 -7.07
N LEU A 322 -2.29 21.06 -8.21
CA LEU A 322 -3.54 21.75 -8.46
C LEU A 322 -3.96 21.51 -9.91
N ASP A 323 -5.20 21.07 -10.11
CA ASP A 323 -5.80 20.83 -11.43
C ASP A 323 -4.92 19.98 -12.38
N GLY A 324 -4.25 18.97 -11.82
CA GLY A 324 -3.35 18.07 -12.54
C GLY A 324 -1.93 18.61 -12.76
N ILE A 325 -1.68 19.88 -12.43
CA ILE A 325 -0.37 20.50 -12.58
C ILE A 325 0.42 20.33 -11.29
N LEU A 326 1.53 19.61 -11.39
CA LEU A 326 2.49 19.47 -10.29
C LEU A 326 3.47 20.66 -10.33
N VAL A 327 3.54 21.41 -9.25
CA VAL A 327 4.52 22.48 -9.04
C VAL A 327 5.53 22.05 -7.98
N ALA A 328 6.82 22.12 -8.32
CA ALA A 328 7.93 21.83 -7.43
C ALA A 328 8.72 23.11 -7.15
N SER A 329 8.93 23.43 -5.87
CA SER A 329 9.87 24.48 -5.46
C SER A 329 11.24 23.87 -5.16
N CYS A 330 12.28 24.36 -5.84
CA CYS A 330 13.61 23.76 -5.86
C CYS A 330 14.67 24.82 -5.52
N TRP A 331 15.65 24.47 -4.66
CA TRP A 331 16.71 25.38 -4.23
C TRP A 331 18.08 24.70 -4.35
N GLU A 332 19.09 25.43 -4.84
CA GLU A 332 20.46 24.91 -4.97
C GLU A 332 21.07 24.57 -3.60
N SER A 333 20.89 25.47 -2.64
CA SER A 333 21.30 25.26 -1.26
C SER A 333 20.30 25.91 -0.31
N ARG A 334 20.18 25.31 0.87
CA ARG A 334 19.21 25.68 1.90
C ARG A 334 19.97 26.12 3.15
N ASP A 335 19.39 27.06 3.87
CA ASP A 335 19.79 27.45 5.21
C ASP A 335 18.56 27.50 6.11
N PHE A 336 18.77 27.68 7.40
CA PHE A 336 17.71 27.91 8.36
C PHE A 336 17.56 29.41 8.62
N SER A 337 16.32 29.90 8.67
CA SER A 337 16.05 31.27 9.12
C SER A 337 16.56 31.45 10.54
N ARG A 338 17.12 32.63 10.87
CA ARG A 338 17.58 33.00 12.22
C ARG A 338 16.42 33.32 13.18
N ALA A 339 15.48 32.40 13.34
CA ALA A 339 14.32 32.59 14.20
C ALA A 339 14.78 32.73 15.68
N PRO A 340 14.37 33.79 16.40
CA PRO A 340 14.80 34.06 17.77
C PRO A 340 14.03 33.19 18.75
N PHE A 341 14.51 31.97 18.99
CA PHE A 341 14.13 31.18 20.16
C PHE A 341 15.38 30.46 20.64
N ASP A 342 15.49 30.29 21.97
CA ASP A 342 16.66 29.69 22.61
C ASP A 342 17.03 28.36 21.95
N ARG A 343 18.29 28.28 21.49
CA ARG A 343 18.88 27.03 20.98
C ARG A 343 18.70 25.97 22.07
N PHE A 344 18.08 24.83 21.75
CA PHE A 344 17.92 23.71 22.69
C PHE A 344 19.27 23.16 23.16
N ASP A 345 20.31 23.28 22.33
CA ASP A 345 21.70 22.94 22.64
C ASP A 345 22.55 24.17 22.29
N LYS A 346 22.97 24.95 23.30
CA LYS A 346 23.78 26.17 23.10
C LYS A 346 25.18 25.86 22.58
N GLU A 347 25.65 24.62 22.71
CA GLU A 347 26.99 24.17 22.33
C GLU A 347 27.05 23.66 20.88
N LYS A 348 25.91 23.36 20.25
CA LYS A 348 25.84 22.98 18.84
C LYS A 348 25.14 24.06 18.03
N ASP A 349 25.68 24.36 16.86
CA ASP A 349 25.05 25.28 15.90
C ASP A 349 23.81 24.64 15.25
N THR A 350 22.79 24.42 16.07
CA THR A 350 21.52 23.81 15.69
C THR A 350 20.50 24.92 15.43
N ALA A 351 19.79 24.81 14.31
CA ALA A 351 18.71 25.72 13.98
C ALA A 351 17.57 25.63 15.00
N SER A 352 16.91 26.76 15.25
CA SER A 352 15.72 26.85 16.09
C SER A 352 14.61 25.94 15.55
N LEU A 353 13.76 25.39 16.42
CA LEU A 353 12.54 24.67 16.02
C LEU A 353 11.60 25.53 15.16
N TRP A 354 11.63 26.84 15.42
CA TRP A 354 10.88 27.85 14.68
C TRP A 354 11.59 28.29 13.40
N ALA A 355 12.82 27.82 13.17
CA ALA A 355 13.51 28.09 11.94
C ALA A 355 12.77 27.43 10.77
N THR A 356 12.61 28.21 9.72
CA THR A 356 12.07 27.76 8.45
C THR A 356 13.23 27.54 7.51
N TRP A 357 13.10 26.59 6.59
CA TRP A 357 14.05 26.47 5.49
C TRP A 357 13.95 27.70 4.60
N ILE A 358 15.09 28.36 4.38
CA ILE A 358 15.23 29.46 3.44
C ILE A 358 16.29 29.12 2.39
N PRO A 359 16.23 29.71 1.19
CA PRO A 359 17.31 29.60 0.22
C PRO A 359 18.57 30.26 0.79
N LYS A 360 19.71 29.56 0.77
CA LYS A 360 21.00 30.12 1.21
C LYS A 360 21.56 31.15 0.21
N ALA A 361 21.21 30.96 -1.07
CA ALA A 361 21.51 31.87 -2.17
C ALA A 361 20.20 32.20 -2.92
N SER A 362 20.21 33.28 -3.70
CA SER A 362 19.09 33.65 -4.60
C SER A 362 18.95 32.70 -5.81
N VAL A 363 19.52 31.50 -5.73
CA VAL A 363 19.58 30.52 -6.81
C VAL A 363 18.62 29.37 -6.49
N GLY A 364 17.54 29.32 -7.25
CA GLY A 364 16.52 28.28 -7.20
C GLY A 364 15.61 28.34 -8.42
N CYS A 365 14.59 27.49 -8.44
CA CYS A 365 13.57 27.49 -9.48
C CYS A 365 12.23 27.03 -8.92
N VAL A 366 11.17 27.46 -9.60
CA VAL A 366 9.84 26.86 -9.50
C VAL A 366 9.60 26.18 -10.84
N GLU A 367 9.34 24.88 -10.80
CA GLU A 367 9.17 24.04 -11.98
C GLU A 367 7.75 23.48 -11.97
N ALA A 368 7.10 23.43 -13.14
CA ALA A 368 5.75 22.91 -13.29
C ALA A 368 5.72 21.77 -14.32
N TYR A 369 4.91 20.76 -14.06
CA TYR A 369 4.76 19.55 -14.89
C TYR A 369 3.26 19.25 -15.06
N ASP A 370 2.88 18.87 -16.29
CA ASP A 370 1.52 18.48 -16.67
C ASP A 370 1.27 16.96 -16.61
#